data_AF-A0A3Q9C232-F1
#
_entry.id   AF-A0A3Q9C232-F1
#
_cell.length_a   1.000
_cell.length_b   1.000
_cell.length_c   1.000
_cell.angle_alpha   90.00
_cell.angle_beta   90.00
_cell.angle_gamma   90.00
#
_symmetry.space_group_name_H-M   'P 1'
#
loop_
_entity.id
_entity.type
_entity.pdbx_description
1 polymer ?
#
loop_
_entity_poly.entity_id
_entity_poly.type
_entity_poly.pdbx_seq_one_letter_code
_entity_poly.pdbx_strand_id
1 'polypeptide(L)'
;MSTNPARPLPLPASAIPDGCPSWGGEQARRWTDALPPRWVPVPRKTDTVMAVVVLGMGAALLPVAVMDDVPLVLAAFLGLQPVWLVTRPEVVRFTAPTAVVMVVGLEPSWPLLLACAVLAGLCARAAEIRLAARKRQREAALAAAGGVSAPVPYADRPVPRGKGLAWFGSVVTVAGAAASATSGLWDDVVDREGIGTCGLYLAGLGLTVLLSAALGRRRAVALRREPVPVLRVLVRENADVDTEVFAADDVGALRPLFTVSTLELDDENDENDEDEEDEEDEEVDEEELNAFLDRLDDDAPGPLREAVLYGAPYDGAEVVLLTADEEPDGPPVVECSTGPVRPVSEGAVRRALRKEKRAVVAPPVPKPGAVRRWRAGWPDWLSATAVVLWAGQWAWSETGVWRWVLGAALALCGAWLLTYCVGWRITADSAGLWFNGVRRTQHVAWDHIRIVRCKGNELKIDSRRATFAQWSAFTLRWRWLERRLGVVHPYERVAAEITAMWKDPEVRPTGGIDARERDRRLWPVTLALLLAWTAVLYLMP
;
A
#
# COMPACT_ATOMS: atom_id res chain seq x y z
N MET A 1 -20.73 -10.50 4.33
CA MET A 1 -22.10 -10.30 3.79
C MET A 1 -22.58 -8.97 4.34
N SER A 2 -22.59 -7.92 3.51
CA SER A 2 -23.24 -6.64 3.80
C SER A 2 -23.68 -6.04 2.46
N THR A 3 -24.96 -6.19 2.16
CA THR A 3 -25.61 -5.61 0.97
C THR A 3 -26.87 -4.87 1.41
N ASN A 4 -26.75 -4.09 2.47
CA ASN A 4 -27.63 -2.95 2.66
C ASN A 4 -26.79 -1.75 2.25
N PRO A 5 -27.03 -1.11 1.09
CA PRO A 5 -26.47 0.21 0.87
C PRO A 5 -27.16 1.11 1.90
N ALA A 6 -26.50 1.28 3.05
CA ALA A 6 -26.88 2.30 4.00
C ALA A 6 -27.03 3.59 3.19
N ARG A 7 -28.16 4.28 3.38
CA ARG A 7 -28.34 5.60 2.77
C ARG A 7 -27.09 6.42 3.09
N PRO A 8 -26.58 7.21 2.13
CA PRO A 8 -25.44 8.08 2.40
C PRO A 8 -25.72 8.91 3.65
N LEU A 9 -24.72 9.05 4.51
CA LEU A 9 -24.82 9.94 5.66
C LEU A 9 -25.01 11.37 5.14
N PRO A 10 -26.10 12.05 5.51
CA PRO A 10 -26.47 13.32 4.91
C PRO A 10 -25.58 14.44 5.44
N LEU A 11 -25.21 15.36 4.55
CA LEU A 11 -24.54 16.60 4.94
C LEU A 11 -25.61 17.61 5.37
N PRO A 12 -25.44 18.34 6.49
CA PRO A 12 -26.38 19.37 6.91
C PRO A 12 -26.60 20.42 5.80
N ALA A 13 -27.86 20.81 5.57
CA ALA A 13 -28.19 21.76 4.50
C ALA A 13 -27.51 23.13 4.67
N SER A 14 -27.19 23.52 5.91
CA SER A 14 -26.44 24.75 6.23
C SER A 14 -25.00 24.73 5.75
N ALA A 15 -24.41 23.54 5.54
CA ALA A 15 -23.04 23.35 5.08
C ALA A 15 -22.94 23.39 3.54
N ILE A 16 -24.06 23.29 2.82
CA ILE A 16 -24.07 23.26 1.35
C ILE A 16 -24.16 24.70 0.81
N PRO A 17 -23.19 25.15 -0.01
CA PRO A 17 -23.27 26.47 -0.63
C PRO A 17 -24.52 26.65 -1.50
N ASP A 18 -25.08 27.86 -1.51
CA ASP A 18 -26.27 28.18 -2.29
C ASP A 18 -26.09 27.87 -3.77
N GLY A 19 -27.04 27.12 -4.35
CA GLY A 19 -27.03 26.75 -5.76
C GLY A 19 -25.97 25.72 -6.14
N CYS A 20 -25.30 25.07 -5.17
CA CYS A 20 -24.28 24.06 -5.45
C CYS A 20 -24.85 22.89 -6.30
N PRO A 21 -24.37 22.70 -7.54
CA PRO A 21 -24.90 21.68 -8.42
C PRO A 21 -24.47 20.29 -7.97
N SER A 22 -25.38 19.32 -8.08
CA SER A 22 -25.04 17.91 -7.90
C SER A 22 -24.21 17.41 -9.08
N TRP A 23 -23.06 16.78 -8.81
CA TRP A 23 -22.27 16.17 -9.88
C TRP A 23 -22.93 14.87 -10.35
N GLY A 24 -23.80 14.99 -11.34
CA GLY A 24 -24.55 13.87 -11.89
C GLY A 24 -23.70 12.94 -12.77
N GLY A 25 -24.21 11.72 -12.98
CA GLY A 25 -23.54 10.68 -13.73
C GLY A 25 -23.23 11.04 -15.19
N GLU A 26 -24.00 11.93 -15.82
CA GLU A 26 -23.70 12.40 -17.17
C GLU A 26 -22.48 13.33 -17.20
N GLN A 27 -22.41 14.32 -16.31
CA GLN A 27 -21.25 15.21 -16.21
C GLN A 27 -20.01 14.44 -15.74
N ALA A 28 -20.20 13.48 -14.82
CA ALA A 28 -19.13 12.59 -14.36
C ALA A 28 -18.58 11.73 -15.51
N ARG A 29 -19.45 11.21 -16.40
CA ARG A 29 -19.01 10.49 -17.61
C ARG A 29 -18.18 11.37 -18.55
N ARG A 30 -18.64 12.59 -18.83
CA ARG A 30 -17.88 13.55 -19.66
C ARG A 30 -16.48 13.81 -19.08
N TRP A 31 -16.37 13.90 -17.76
CA TRP A 31 -15.09 14.04 -17.07
C TRP A 31 -14.21 12.78 -17.19
N THR A 32 -14.78 11.58 -17.05
CA THR A 32 -14.04 10.32 -17.22
C THR A 32 -13.64 10.05 -18.69
N ASP A 33 -14.42 10.51 -19.65
CA ASP A 33 -14.12 10.39 -21.09
C ASP A 33 -12.94 11.30 -21.50
N ALA A 34 -12.66 12.35 -20.72
CA ALA A 34 -11.51 13.22 -20.93
C ALA A 34 -10.16 12.59 -20.52
N LEU A 35 -10.17 11.41 -19.88
CA LEU A 35 -8.97 10.71 -19.42
C LEU A 35 -8.02 10.34 -20.57
N PRO A 36 -6.71 10.23 -20.29
CA PRO A 36 -5.77 9.81 -21.31
C PRO A 36 -6.00 8.33 -21.70
N PRO A 37 -5.55 7.93 -22.89
CA PRO A 37 -5.59 6.53 -23.33
C PRO A 37 -4.91 5.57 -22.34
N ARG A 38 -5.36 4.31 -22.32
CA ARG A 38 -4.92 3.30 -21.34
C ARG A 38 -3.42 3.00 -21.31
N TRP A 39 -2.70 3.30 -22.38
CA TRP A 39 -1.25 3.08 -22.47
C TRP A 39 -0.44 4.22 -21.82
N VAL A 40 -1.06 5.39 -21.59
CA VAL A 40 -0.43 6.51 -20.89
C VAL A 40 -0.50 6.22 -19.39
N PRO A 41 0.63 6.17 -18.68
CA PRO A 41 0.63 5.80 -17.28
C PRO A 41 0.08 6.95 -16.42
N VAL A 42 -0.86 6.61 -15.54
CA VAL A 42 -1.44 7.51 -14.55
C VAL A 42 -1.33 6.82 -13.19
N PRO A 43 -0.77 7.47 -12.16
CA PRO A 43 -0.66 6.90 -10.83
C PRO A 43 -2.05 6.66 -10.28
N ARG A 44 -2.34 5.41 -9.92
CA ARG A 44 -3.63 5.02 -9.32
C ARG A 44 -3.53 4.81 -7.82
N LYS A 45 -2.40 4.27 -7.38
CA LYS A 45 -2.06 3.95 -6.00
C LYS A 45 -0.60 4.29 -5.75
N THR A 46 -0.26 4.55 -4.50
CA THR A 46 1.12 4.82 -4.05
C THR A 46 2.06 3.67 -4.42
N ASP A 47 1.59 2.41 -4.31
CA ASP A 47 2.33 1.22 -4.75
C ASP A 47 2.77 1.25 -6.22
N THR A 48 1.95 1.83 -7.10
CA THR A 48 2.31 1.93 -8.52
C THR A 48 3.49 2.89 -8.72
N VAL A 49 3.54 3.95 -7.93
CA VAL A 49 4.68 4.89 -7.95
C VAL A 49 5.93 4.20 -7.42
N MET A 50 5.84 3.46 -6.31
CA MET A 50 6.97 2.70 -5.76
C MET A 50 7.48 1.63 -6.71
N ALA A 51 6.60 0.88 -7.36
CA ALA A 51 7.00 -0.08 -8.39
C ALA A 51 7.75 0.59 -9.54
N VAL A 52 7.32 1.78 -9.98
CA VAL A 52 8.00 2.53 -11.05
C VAL A 52 9.34 3.09 -10.59
N VAL A 53 9.46 3.51 -9.32
CA VAL A 53 10.74 3.92 -8.73
C VAL A 53 11.73 2.75 -8.69
N VAL A 54 11.31 1.57 -8.23
CA VAL A 54 12.18 0.38 -8.20
C VAL A 54 12.58 -0.06 -9.61
N LEU A 55 11.63 -0.08 -10.56
CA LEU A 55 11.92 -0.39 -11.95
C LEU A 55 12.83 0.66 -12.61
N GLY A 56 12.65 1.94 -12.26
CA GLY A 56 13.49 3.03 -12.72
C GLY A 56 14.93 2.90 -12.23
N MET A 57 15.14 2.49 -10.97
CA MET A 57 16.47 2.17 -10.45
C MET A 57 17.12 1.02 -11.22
N GLY A 58 16.37 -0.06 -11.46
CA GLY A 58 16.86 -1.17 -12.29
C GLY A 58 17.23 -0.73 -13.71
N ALA A 59 16.43 0.15 -14.32
CA ALA A 59 16.72 0.73 -15.63
C ALA A 59 17.94 1.67 -15.63
N ALA A 60 18.26 2.31 -14.50
CA ALA A 60 19.50 3.09 -14.34
C ALA A 60 20.73 2.21 -14.20
N LEU A 61 20.64 1.10 -13.45
CA LEU A 61 21.79 0.22 -13.20
C LEU A 61 22.10 -0.72 -14.37
N LEU A 62 21.09 -1.11 -15.16
CA LEU A 62 21.28 -2.09 -16.23
C LEU A 62 22.30 -1.68 -17.30
N PRO A 63 22.30 -0.44 -17.84
CA PRO A 63 23.32 -0.01 -18.81
C PRO A 63 24.73 -0.04 -18.23
N VAL A 64 24.91 0.38 -16.98
CA VAL A 64 26.19 0.39 -16.27
C VAL A 64 26.72 -1.04 -16.06
N ALA A 65 25.84 -2.00 -15.83
CA ALA A 65 26.22 -3.40 -15.61
C ALA A 65 26.56 -4.17 -16.91
N VAL A 66 26.14 -3.69 -18.08
CA VAL A 66 26.18 -4.45 -19.35
C VAL A 66 27.04 -3.78 -20.41
N MET A 67 27.27 -2.47 -20.30
CA MET A 67 27.99 -1.68 -21.29
C MET A 67 29.16 -0.97 -20.63
N ASP A 68 30.29 -0.92 -21.32
CA ASP A 68 31.46 -0.15 -20.89
C ASP A 68 31.23 1.36 -21.11
N ASP A 69 31.84 2.18 -20.25
CA ASP A 69 31.91 3.65 -20.36
C ASP A 69 30.56 4.38 -20.38
N VAL A 70 29.53 3.89 -19.67
CA VAL A 70 28.26 4.60 -19.52
C VAL A 70 28.39 5.75 -18.53
N PRO A 71 28.12 7.02 -18.92
CA PRO A 71 28.15 8.12 -17.96
C PRO A 71 27.08 7.94 -16.87
N LEU A 72 27.51 7.92 -15.59
CA LEU A 72 26.64 7.67 -14.42
C LEU A 72 25.42 8.61 -14.39
N VAL A 73 25.62 9.88 -14.76
CA VAL A 73 24.56 10.90 -14.84
C VAL A 73 23.52 10.53 -15.89
N LEU A 74 23.95 10.05 -17.06
CA LEU A 74 23.04 9.64 -18.14
C LEU A 74 22.21 8.42 -17.71
N ALA A 75 22.85 7.42 -17.09
CA ALA A 75 22.20 6.24 -16.57
C ALA A 75 21.11 6.57 -15.52
N ALA A 76 21.44 7.37 -14.51
CA ALA A 76 20.48 7.84 -13.52
C ALA A 76 19.33 8.63 -14.16
N PHE A 77 19.63 9.51 -15.12
CA PHE A 77 18.63 10.33 -15.81
C PHE A 77 17.64 9.48 -16.60
N LEU A 78 18.09 8.41 -17.26
CA LEU A 78 17.23 7.48 -17.99
C LEU A 78 16.27 6.73 -17.07
N GLY A 79 16.76 6.26 -15.92
CA GLY A 79 15.92 5.62 -14.90
C GLY A 79 14.84 6.56 -14.34
N LEU A 80 15.11 7.87 -14.28
CA LEU A 80 14.17 8.87 -13.75
C LEU A 80 13.07 9.26 -14.73
N GLN A 81 13.26 9.12 -16.05
CA GLN A 81 12.25 9.44 -17.06
C GLN A 81 10.88 8.79 -16.81
N PRO A 82 10.76 7.46 -16.59
CA PRO A 82 9.46 6.85 -16.30
C PRO A 82 8.88 7.33 -14.96
N VAL A 83 9.72 7.63 -13.96
CA VAL A 83 9.29 8.18 -12.67
C VAL A 83 8.66 9.56 -12.87
N TRP A 84 9.32 10.44 -13.62
CA TRP A 84 8.79 11.77 -13.94
C TRP A 84 7.53 11.69 -14.78
N LEU A 85 7.45 10.79 -15.75
CA LEU A 85 6.22 10.60 -16.52
C LEU A 85 5.02 10.25 -15.63
N VAL A 86 5.22 9.45 -14.59
CA VAL A 86 4.17 9.02 -13.65
C VAL A 86 3.87 10.07 -12.59
N THR A 87 4.89 10.69 -12.01
CA THR A 87 4.74 11.61 -10.87
C THR A 87 4.55 13.06 -11.32
N ARG A 88 5.28 13.51 -12.34
CA ARG A 88 5.42 14.91 -12.78
C ARG A 88 5.57 15.04 -14.30
N PRO A 89 4.51 14.79 -15.09
CA PRO A 89 4.57 14.94 -16.55
C PRO A 89 4.92 16.37 -17.01
N GLU A 90 4.74 17.38 -16.16
CA GLU A 90 5.16 18.76 -16.41
C GLU A 90 6.68 18.88 -16.61
N VAL A 91 7.45 18.09 -15.85
CA VAL A 91 8.92 18.10 -15.87
C VAL A 91 9.47 17.44 -17.12
N VAL A 92 8.78 16.40 -17.60
CA VAL A 92 9.17 15.62 -18.80
C VAL A 92 9.32 16.50 -20.04
N ARG A 93 8.54 17.59 -20.14
CA ARG A 93 8.67 18.57 -21.24
C ARG A 93 10.06 19.19 -21.32
N PHE A 94 10.73 19.34 -20.19
CA PHE A 94 12.07 19.91 -20.11
C PHE A 94 13.13 18.80 -20.04
N THR A 95 12.87 17.72 -19.31
CA THR A 95 13.88 16.68 -19.13
C THR A 95 14.04 15.80 -20.36
N ALA A 96 13.02 15.57 -21.18
CA ALA A 96 13.18 14.82 -22.43
C ALA A 96 14.15 15.48 -23.44
N PRO A 97 14.03 16.79 -23.78
CA PRO A 97 15.03 17.44 -24.63
C PRO A 97 16.39 17.55 -23.95
N THR A 98 16.46 17.76 -22.62
CA THR A 98 17.73 17.71 -21.89
C THR A 98 18.40 16.33 -22.00
N ALA A 99 17.64 15.23 -21.98
CA ALA A 99 18.20 13.89 -22.21
C ALA A 99 18.90 13.81 -23.57
N VAL A 100 18.27 14.35 -24.62
CA VAL A 100 18.84 14.36 -25.97
C VAL A 100 20.11 15.20 -26.03
N VAL A 101 20.11 16.39 -25.43
CA VAL A 101 21.30 17.26 -25.36
C VAL A 101 22.45 16.58 -24.60
N MET A 102 22.16 15.94 -23.47
CA MET A 102 23.13 15.18 -22.68
C MET A 102 23.74 14.04 -23.50
N VAL A 103 22.91 13.30 -24.23
CA VAL A 103 23.36 12.22 -25.11
C VAL A 103 24.24 12.74 -26.24
N VAL A 104 23.92 13.88 -26.86
CA VAL A 104 24.77 14.46 -27.90
C VAL A 104 26.12 14.92 -27.33
N GLY A 105 26.14 15.52 -26.14
CA GLY A 105 27.36 16.05 -25.54
C GLY A 105 28.28 15.00 -24.90
N LEU A 106 27.74 13.84 -24.51
CA LEU A 106 28.50 12.76 -23.87
C LEU A 106 28.97 11.68 -24.86
N GLU A 107 28.63 11.82 -26.14
CA GLU A 107 29.02 10.92 -27.24
C GLU A 107 28.96 9.41 -26.90
N PRO A 108 27.83 8.90 -26.35
CA PRO A 108 27.70 7.50 -26.00
C PRO A 108 27.63 6.63 -27.26
N SER A 109 27.77 5.31 -27.07
CA SER A 109 27.58 4.34 -28.14
C SER A 109 26.21 4.51 -28.83
N TRP A 110 26.16 4.28 -30.14
CA TRP A 110 24.96 4.46 -30.96
C TRP A 110 23.72 3.67 -30.48
N PRO A 111 23.83 2.46 -29.87
CA PRO A 111 22.66 1.75 -29.35
C PRO A 111 22.06 2.47 -28.14
N LEU A 112 22.91 3.02 -27.27
CA LEU A 112 22.47 3.80 -26.11
C LEU A 112 21.79 5.09 -26.58
N LEU A 113 22.37 5.78 -27.58
CA LEU A 113 21.75 6.96 -28.18
C LEU A 113 20.34 6.67 -28.72
N LEU A 114 20.18 5.57 -29.47
CA LEU A 114 18.87 5.16 -30.00
C LEU A 114 17.87 4.84 -28.88
N ALA A 115 18.29 4.08 -27.88
CA ALA A 115 17.46 3.73 -26.73
C ALA A 115 17.00 4.98 -25.95
N CYS A 116 17.93 5.91 -25.69
CA CYS A 116 17.66 7.18 -25.04
C CYS A 116 16.65 8.03 -25.83
N ALA A 117 16.88 8.18 -27.14
CA ALA A 117 16.01 8.98 -28.01
C ALA A 117 14.58 8.41 -28.07
N VAL A 118 14.44 7.09 -28.19
CA VAL A 118 13.14 6.41 -28.18
C VAL A 118 12.45 6.58 -26.83
N LEU A 119 13.15 6.33 -25.72
CA LEU A 119 12.58 6.47 -24.37
C LEU A 119 12.14 7.91 -24.09
N ALA A 120 12.99 8.89 -24.36
CA ALA A 120 12.71 10.31 -24.18
C ALA A 120 11.54 10.76 -25.06
N GLY A 121 11.50 10.34 -26.33
CA GLY A 121 10.40 10.64 -27.25
C GLY A 121 9.06 10.05 -26.80
N LEU A 122 9.06 8.79 -26.35
CA LEU A 122 7.87 8.13 -25.81
C LEU A 122 7.37 8.82 -24.54
N CYS A 123 8.28 9.18 -23.62
CA CYS A 123 7.94 9.89 -22.39
C CYS A 123 7.41 11.30 -22.67
N ALA A 124 8.06 12.07 -23.55
CA ALA A 124 7.58 13.39 -23.98
C ALA A 124 6.18 13.30 -24.57
N ARG A 125 5.96 12.34 -25.49
CA ARG A 125 4.66 12.17 -26.13
C ARG A 125 3.56 11.76 -25.14
N ALA A 126 3.86 10.83 -24.24
CA ALA A 126 2.94 10.41 -23.19
C ALA A 126 2.60 11.59 -22.24
N ALA A 127 3.60 12.40 -21.88
CA ALA A 127 3.42 13.57 -21.04
C ALA A 127 2.52 14.64 -21.71
N GLU A 128 2.70 14.92 -23.00
CA GLU A 128 1.82 15.82 -23.75
C GLU A 128 0.36 15.36 -23.73
N ILE A 129 0.13 14.08 -24.03
CA ILE A 129 -1.22 13.51 -24.06
C ILE A 129 -1.87 13.59 -22.67
N ARG A 130 -1.09 13.32 -21.60
CA ARG A 130 -1.55 13.41 -20.22
C ARG A 130 -1.89 14.85 -19.83
N LEU A 131 -1.06 15.82 -20.18
CA LEU A 131 -1.30 17.24 -19.88
C LEU A 131 -2.49 17.80 -20.68
N ALA A 132 -2.69 17.37 -21.93
CA ALA A 132 -3.88 17.70 -22.70
C ALA A 132 -5.15 17.10 -22.08
N ALA A 133 -5.08 15.86 -21.57
CA ALA A 133 -6.19 15.23 -20.85
C ALA A 133 -6.54 16.00 -19.58
N ARG A 134 -5.55 16.44 -18.78
CA ARG A 134 -5.78 17.29 -17.60
C ARG A 134 -6.55 18.57 -17.92
N LYS A 135 -6.20 19.23 -19.02
CA LYS A 135 -6.91 20.44 -19.47
C LYS A 135 -8.38 20.15 -19.75
N ARG A 136 -8.67 19.08 -20.51
CA ARG A 136 -10.05 18.66 -20.80
C ARG A 136 -10.82 18.24 -19.55
N GLN A 137 -10.18 17.55 -18.61
CA GLN A 137 -10.80 17.20 -17.32
C GLN A 137 -11.16 18.45 -16.51
N ARG A 138 -10.25 19.42 -16.43
CA ARG A 138 -10.50 20.70 -15.78
C ARG A 138 -11.68 21.43 -16.41
N GLU A 139 -11.73 21.50 -17.74
CA GLU A 139 -12.84 22.12 -18.48
C GLU A 139 -14.17 21.41 -18.21
N ALA A 140 -14.18 20.06 -18.19
CA ALA A 140 -15.37 19.27 -17.87
C ALA A 140 -15.86 19.50 -16.43
N ALA A 141 -14.94 19.60 -15.46
CA ALA A 141 -15.27 19.89 -14.07
C ALA A 141 -15.84 21.31 -13.90
N LEU A 142 -15.25 22.30 -14.56
CA LEU A 142 -15.75 23.68 -14.55
C LEU A 142 -17.14 23.78 -15.19
N ALA A 143 -17.37 23.06 -16.29
CA ALA A 143 -18.68 22.99 -16.92
C ALA A 143 -19.73 22.30 -16.02
N ALA A 144 -19.33 21.31 -15.23
CA ALA A 144 -20.21 20.65 -14.26
C ALA A 144 -20.60 21.59 -13.11
N ALA A 145 -19.69 22.45 -12.66
CA ALA A 145 -19.95 23.43 -11.61
C ALA A 145 -20.89 24.57 -12.06
N GLY A 146 -21.18 24.69 -13.36
CA GLY A 146 -22.18 25.64 -13.87
C GLY A 146 -21.87 27.11 -13.61
N GLY A 147 -20.61 27.44 -13.29
CA GLY A 147 -20.19 28.79 -12.89
C GLY A 147 -20.42 29.13 -11.41
N VAL A 148 -20.94 28.19 -10.61
CA VAL A 148 -21.10 28.36 -9.16
C VAL A 148 -19.74 28.22 -8.48
N SER A 149 -19.34 29.23 -7.71
CA SER A 149 -18.13 29.22 -6.90
C SER A 149 -18.40 29.70 -5.49
N ALA A 150 -17.62 29.19 -4.54
CA ALA A 150 -17.69 29.57 -3.13
C ALA A 150 -16.28 29.71 -2.54
N PRO A 151 -16.09 30.54 -1.49
CA PRO A 151 -14.85 30.54 -0.74
C PRO A 151 -14.63 29.17 -0.09
N VAL A 152 -13.37 28.74 -0.01
CA VAL A 152 -13.01 27.48 0.66
C VAL A 152 -13.20 27.66 2.17
N PRO A 153 -13.80 26.69 2.89
CA PRO A 153 -13.83 26.69 4.34
C PRO A 153 -12.42 26.80 4.93
N TYR A 154 -12.26 27.56 6.02
CA TYR A 154 -10.96 27.76 6.71
C TYR A 154 -9.82 28.22 5.77
N ALA A 155 -10.13 29.10 4.81
CA ALA A 155 -9.17 29.62 3.84
C ALA A 155 -8.02 30.45 4.47
N ASP A 156 -8.27 31.01 5.64
CA ASP A 156 -7.38 31.81 6.47
C ASP A 156 -6.33 30.97 7.22
N ARG A 157 -6.61 29.69 7.52
CA ARG A 157 -5.65 28.80 8.17
C ARG A 157 -4.39 28.60 7.31
N PRO A 158 -3.20 28.43 7.92
CA PRO A 158 -1.98 28.15 7.19
C PRO A 158 -2.11 26.82 6.41
N VAL A 159 -1.38 26.73 5.30
CA VAL A 159 -1.37 25.53 4.46
C VAL A 159 -0.26 24.59 4.97
N PRO A 160 -0.58 23.45 5.63
CA PRO A 160 0.44 22.50 6.11
C PRO A 160 1.13 21.76 4.95
N ARG A 161 0.53 21.79 3.76
CA ARG A 161 0.98 21.10 2.55
C ARG A 161 2.45 21.36 2.22
N GLY A 162 3.23 20.29 2.18
CA GLY A 162 4.58 20.27 1.61
C GLY A 162 5.72 20.48 2.61
N LYS A 163 5.48 20.83 3.88
CA LYS A 163 6.56 20.95 4.89
C LYS A 163 7.30 19.61 5.08
N GLY A 164 6.58 18.54 5.45
CA GLY A 164 7.17 17.21 5.63
C GLY A 164 7.82 16.64 4.36
N LEU A 165 7.16 16.81 3.19
CA LEU A 165 7.73 16.42 1.91
C LEU A 165 9.00 17.21 1.55
N ALA A 166 9.07 18.49 1.90
CA ALA A 166 10.26 19.31 1.66
C ALA A 166 11.43 18.86 2.53
N TRP A 167 11.19 18.56 3.80
CA TRP A 167 12.21 18.00 4.69
C TRP A 167 12.71 16.64 4.19
N PHE A 168 11.79 15.68 3.95
CA PHE A 168 12.13 14.35 3.46
C PHE A 168 12.87 14.40 2.12
N GLY A 169 12.40 15.22 1.17
CA GLY A 169 13.05 15.41 -0.12
C GLY A 169 14.46 15.99 0.02
N SER A 170 14.70 16.90 0.97
CA SER A 170 16.02 17.46 1.26
C SER A 170 16.97 16.39 1.79
N VAL A 171 16.53 15.62 2.78
CA VAL A 171 17.31 14.51 3.37
C VAL A 171 17.71 13.49 2.30
N VAL A 172 16.75 13.03 1.48
CA VAL A 172 17.01 12.07 0.40
C VAL A 172 17.95 12.64 -0.66
N THR A 173 17.82 13.92 -1.00
CA THR A 173 18.71 14.58 -1.97
C THR A 173 20.15 14.62 -1.47
N VAL A 174 20.34 15.05 -0.22
CA VAL A 174 21.67 15.13 0.41
C VAL A 174 22.28 13.74 0.54
N ALA A 175 21.52 12.75 1.00
CA ALA A 175 21.98 11.37 1.11
C ALA A 175 22.40 10.78 -0.24
N GLY A 176 21.61 10.99 -1.30
CA GLY A 176 21.95 10.55 -2.66
C GLY A 176 23.20 11.24 -3.22
N ALA A 177 23.30 12.56 -3.04
CA ALA A 177 24.47 13.32 -3.48
C ALA A 177 25.74 12.89 -2.73
N ALA A 178 25.65 12.67 -1.41
CA ALA A 178 26.75 12.18 -0.60
C ALA A 178 27.19 10.78 -1.05
N ALA A 179 26.25 9.85 -1.25
CA ALA A 179 26.55 8.50 -1.76
C ALA A 179 27.24 8.54 -3.14
N SER A 180 26.81 9.43 -4.02
CA SER A 180 27.47 9.61 -5.31
C SER A 180 28.89 10.20 -5.17
N ALA A 181 29.08 11.18 -4.29
CA ALA A 181 30.38 11.82 -4.06
C ALA A 181 31.39 10.88 -3.39
N THR A 182 30.92 9.97 -2.53
CA THR A 182 31.76 8.98 -1.84
C THR A 182 31.94 7.67 -2.62
N SER A 183 31.35 7.54 -3.82
CA SER A 183 31.49 6.34 -4.66
C SER A 183 32.95 5.94 -4.91
N GLY A 184 33.86 6.90 -5.01
CA GLY A 184 35.29 6.65 -5.18
C GLY A 184 35.99 5.96 -3.99
N LEU A 185 35.33 5.88 -2.82
CA LEU A 185 35.86 5.19 -1.64
C LEU A 185 35.64 3.67 -1.67
N TRP A 186 34.94 3.15 -2.68
CA TRP A 186 34.68 1.72 -2.83
C TRP A 186 35.76 1.04 -3.69
N ASP A 187 36.19 -0.13 -3.23
CA ASP A 187 37.36 -0.84 -3.75
C ASP A 187 37.10 -1.49 -5.13
N ASP A 188 35.91 -2.06 -5.35
CA ASP A 188 35.52 -2.65 -6.64
C ASP A 188 34.97 -1.58 -7.61
N VAL A 189 35.34 -1.68 -8.88
CA VAL A 189 34.87 -0.79 -9.97
C VAL A 189 33.36 -0.93 -10.15
N VAL A 190 32.85 -2.16 -10.08
CA VAL A 190 31.41 -2.44 -10.21
C VAL A 190 30.64 -1.79 -9.06
N ASP A 191 31.18 -1.87 -7.84
CA ASP A 191 30.58 -1.24 -6.66
C ASP A 191 30.64 0.29 -6.74
N ARG A 192 31.75 0.86 -7.22
CA ARG A 192 31.90 2.31 -7.42
C ARG A 192 30.86 2.88 -8.40
N GLU A 193 30.74 2.30 -9.59
CA GLU A 193 29.83 2.80 -10.62
C GLU A 193 28.36 2.57 -10.25
N GLY A 194 28.06 1.42 -9.64
CA GLY A 194 26.74 1.11 -9.09
C GLY A 194 26.30 2.10 -8.01
N ILE A 195 27.18 2.40 -7.05
CA ILE A 195 26.91 3.34 -5.95
C ILE A 195 26.80 4.78 -6.47
N GLY A 196 27.66 5.19 -7.41
CA GLY A 196 27.59 6.49 -8.06
C GLY A 196 26.25 6.70 -8.77
N THR A 197 25.82 5.73 -9.57
CA THR A 197 24.54 5.78 -10.29
C THR A 197 23.34 5.76 -9.34
N CYS A 198 23.36 4.88 -8.33
CA CYS A 198 22.33 4.84 -7.28
C CYS A 198 22.21 6.18 -6.56
N GLY A 199 23.35 6.79 -6.18
CA GLY A 199 23.40 8.07 -5.49
C GLY A 199 22.78 9.19 -6.32
N LEU A 200 23.15 9.31 -7.61
CA LEU A 200 22.57 10.29 -8.52
C LEU A 200 21.07 10.07 -8.75
N TYR A 201 20.65 8.81 -8.87
CA TYR A 201 19.24 8.46 -9.01
C TYR A 201 18.44 8.86 -7.76
N LEU A 202 18.94 8.55 -6.56
CA LEU A 202 18.34 8.95 -5.29
C LEU A 202 18.29 10.47 -5.15
N ALA A 203 19.36 11.19 -5.54
CA ALA A 203 19.37 12.65 -5.55
C ALA A 203 18.29 13.21 -6.48
N GLY A 204 18.11 12.64 -7.66
CA GLY A 204 17.05 13.00 -8.60
C GLY A 204 15.64 12.71 -8.06
N LEU A 205 15.45 11.61 -7.33
CA LEU A 205 14.19 11.34 -6.62
C LEU A 205 13.92 12.37 -5.52
N GLY A 206 14.92 12.71 -4.71
CA GLY A 206 14.82 13.73 -3.67
C GLY A 206 14.41 15.09 -4.25
N LEU A 207 15.05 15.53 -5.34
CA LEU A 207 14.68 16.74 -6.08
C LEU A 207 13.23 16.67 -6.62
N THR A 208 12.79 15.49 -7.05
CA THR A 208 11.40 15.27 -7.52
C THR A 208 10.39 15.42 -6.38
N VAL A 209 10.74 14.96 -5.18
CA VAL A 209 9.92 15.15 -3.97
C VAL A 209 9.89 16.62 -3.55
N LEU A 210 11.03 17.32 -3.58
CA LEU A 210 11.08 18.77 -3.31
C LEU A 210 10.20 19.58 -4.27
N LEU A 211 10.29 19.28 -5.57
CA LEU A 211 9.44 19.91 -6.57
C LEU A 211 7.95 19.59 -6.32
N SER A 212 7.66 18.36 -5.89
CA SER A 212 6.30 17.95 -5.50
C SER A 212 5.77 18.74 -4.33
N ALA A 213 6.60 18.97 -3.30
CA ALA A 213 6.25 19.79 -2.15
C ALA A 213 5.94 21.24 -2.57
N ALA A 214 6.81 21.84 -3.37
CA ALA A 214 6.66 23.21 -3.84
C ALA A 214 5.41 23.39 -4.72
N LEU A 215 5.17 22.48 -5.67
CA LEU A 215 3.99 22.52 -6.55
C LEU A 215 2.69 22.24 -5.79
N GLY A 216 2.69 21.26 -4.87
CA GLY A 216 1.55 20.97 -4.01
C GLY A 216 1.18 22.16 -3.15
N ARG A 217 2.16 22.78 -2.48
CA ARG A 217 1.95 24.01 -1.70
C ARG A 217 1.42 25.15 -2.57
N ARG A 218 1.99 25.37 -3.76
CA ARG A 218 1.51 26.41 -4.69
C ARG A 218 0.05 26.17 -5.11
N ARG A 219 -0.34 24.93 -5.37
CA ARG A 219 -1.72 24.57 -5.76
C ARG A 219 -2.69 24.72 -4.60
N ALA A 220 -2.32 24.27 -3.40
CA ALA A 220 -3.12 24.44 -2.19
C ALA A 220 -3.32 25.92 -1.82
N VAL A 221 -2.28 26.74 -1.92
CA VAL A 221 -2.38 28.20 -1.74
C VAL A 221 -3.27 28.83 -2.82
N ALA A 222 -3.15 28.41 -4.09
CA ALA A 222 -4.01 28.91 -5.15
C ALA A 222 -5.49 28.54 -4.94
N LEU A 223 -5.76 27.37 -4.36
CA LEU A 223 -7.11 26.91 -4.04
C LEU A 223 -7.78 27.78 -2.96
N ARG A 224 -7.04 28.27 -1.98
CA ARG A 224 -7.56 29.09 -0.87
C ARG A 224 -7.67 30.59 -1.16
N ARG A 225 -7.08 31.08 -2.26
CA ARG A 225 -6.98 32.53 -2.54
C ARG A 225 -8.23 33.17 -3.14
N GLU A 226 -8.94 32.45 -3.99
CA GLU A 226 -10.09 32.95 -4.74
C GLU A 226 -11.27 31.99 -4.57
N PRO A 227 -12.53 32.44 -4.74
CA PRO A 227 -13.67 31.54 -4.78
C PRO A 227 -13.49 30.46 -5.86
N VAL A 228 -13.67 29.21 -5.48
CA VAL A 228 -13.43 28.04 -6.32
C VAL A 228 -14.73 27.37 -6.72
N PRO A 229 -14.78 26.66 -7.87
CA PRO A 229 -15.96 25.91 -8.28
C PRO A 229 -16.35 24.87 -7.22
N VAL A 230 -17.65 24.70 -7.01
CA VAL A 230 -18.20 23.75 -6.02
C VAL A 230 -19.11 22.71 -6.67
N LEU A 231 -19.05 21.48 -6.18
CA LEU A 231 -19.83 20.34 -6.68
C LEU A 231 -20.27 19.45 -5.51
N ARG A 232 -21.55 19.04 -5.46
CA ARG A 232 -21.98 18.01 -4.52
C ARG A 232 -21.57 16.63 -5.03
N VAL A 233 -20.98 15.83 -4.16
CA VAL A 233 -20.43 14.50 -4.45
C VAL A 233 -20.75 13.54 -3.31
N LEU A 234 -20.49 12.25 -3.51
CA LEU A 234 -20.46 11.26 -2.44
C LEU A 234 -19.02 10.84 -2.21
N VAL A 235 -18.65 10.58 -0.96
CA VAL A 235 -17.29 10.17 -0.59
C VAL A 235 -17.31 8.93 0.30
N ARG A 236 -16.24 8.14 0.21
CA ARG A 236 -16.04 6.97 1.05
C ARG A 236 -14.56 6.72 1.22
N GLU A 237 -14.13 6.40 2.43
CA GLU A 237 -12.78 5.93 2.67
C GLU A 237 -12.60 4.48 2.18
N ASN A 238 -11.55 4.23 1.40
CA ASN A 238 -11.19 2.89 0.97
C ASN A 238 -10.27 2.22 2.01
N ALA A 239 -10.06 0.90 1.89
CA ALA A 239 -9.16 0.12 2.73
C ALA A 239 -7.69 0.59 2.73
N ASP A 240 -7.29 1.48 1.81
CA ASP A 240 -5.96 2.08 1.77
C ASP A 240 -5.92 3.48 2.42
N VAL A 241 -6.97 3.89 3.17
CA VAL A 241 -7.11 5.22 3.82
C VAL A 241 -7.17 6.38 2.80
N ASP A 242 -7.40 6.04 1.53
CA ASP A 242 -7.63 7.02 0.46
C ASP A 242 -9.14 7.28 0.32
N THR A 243 -9.53 8.56 0.27
CA THR A 243 -10.91 8.98 0.00
C THR A 243 -11.26 8.77 -1.48
N GLU A 244 -12.23 7.90 -1.73
CA GLU A 244 -12.86 7.68 -3.04
C GLU A 244 -14.01 8.67 -3.23
N VAL A 245 -14.01 9.39 -4.35
CA VAL A 245 -15.08 10.33 -4.70
C VAL A 245 -15.96 9.75 -5.80
N PHE A 246 -17.27 9.82 -5.61
CA PHE A 246 -18.31 9.31 -6.49
C PHE A 246 -19.24 10.43 -6.98
N ALA A 247 -19.97 10.14 -8.05
CA ALA A 247 -21.04 11.03 -8.51
C ALA A 247 -22.18 11.07 -7.47
N ALA A 248 -22.89 12.20 -7.37
CA ALA A 248 -23.95 12.40 -6.39
C ALA A 248 -25.13 11.43 -6.54
N ASP A 249 -25.31 10.87 -7.74
CA ASP A 249 -26.34 9.90 -8.07
C ASP A 249 -25.88 8.43 -7.92
N ASP A 250 -24.59 8.18 -7.63
CA ASP A 250 -24.05 6.82 -7.44
C ASP A 250 -24.14 6.38 -5.97
N VAL A 251 -25.37 6.29 -5.47
CA VAL A 251 -25.70 5.86 -4.10
C VAL A 251 -25.22 4.44 -3.78
N GLY A 252 -24.92 3.64 -4.82
CA GLY A 252 -24.36 2.30 -4.66
C GLY A 252 -22.84 2.27 -4.48
N ALA A 253 -22.15 3.42 -4.55
CA ALA A 253 -20.69 3.54 -4.51
C ALA A 253 -19.98 2.55 -5.46
N LEU A 254 -20.49 2.44 -6.69
CA LEU A 254 -20.05 1.44 -7.67
C LEU A 254 -18.93 1.94 -8.58
N ARG A 255 -18.85 3.24 -8.81
CA ARG A 255 -17.98 3.87 -9.81
C ARG A 255 -17.23 5.06 -9.21
N PRO A 256 -16.12 4.81 -8.50
CA PRO A 256 -15.27 5.91 -8.04
C PRO A 256 -14.72 6.66 -9.26
N LEU A 257 -14.78 7.99 -9.21
CA LEU A 257 -14.29 8.90 -10.25
C LEU A 257 -12.79 9.13 -10.08
N PHE A 258 -12.35 9.36 -8.85
CA PHE A 258 -10.96 9.54 -8.48
C PHE A 258 -10.73 9.21 -7.01
N THR A 259 -9.46 9.03 -6.66
CA THR A 259 -9.01 8.90 -5.28
C THR A 259 -8.13 10.09 -4.88
N VAL A 260 -8.21 10.48 -3.62
CA VAL A 260 -7.41 11.55 -3.05
C VAL A 260 -7.07 11.18 -1.61
N SER A 261 -5.83 11.42 -1.21
CA SER A 261 -5.45 11.28 0.20
C SER A 261 -5.82 12.60 0.87
N THR A 262 -6.58 12.53 1.96
CA THR A 262 -7.04 13.68 2.73
C THR A 262 -6.47 13.67 4.14
N LEU A 263 -6.63 14.78 4.83
CA LEU A 263 -6.38 14.95 6.26
C LEU A 263 -7.51 15.83 6.77
N GLU A 264 -8.14 15.39 7.85
CA GLU A 264 -9.16 16.17 8.54
C GLU A 264 -8.49 17.38 9.21
N LEU A 265 -9.15 18.53 9.12
CA LEU A 265 -8.76 19.73 9.85
C LEU A 265 -9.59 19.76 11.12
N ASP A 266 -8.98 19.38 12.25
CA ASP A 266 -9.64 19.50 13.54
C ASP A 266 -9.71 20.97 14.00
N ASP A 267 -10.72 21.29 14.81
CA ASP A 267 -10.90 22.60 15.44
C ASP A 267 -10.07 22.76 16.74
N GLU A 268 -9.57 21.67 17.32
CA GLU A 268 -8.84 21.69 18.61
C GLU A 268 -7.33 21.98 18.50
N ASN A 269 -6.76 21.94 17.28
CA ASN A 269 -5.31 22.15 17.07
C ASN A 269 -4.89 23.64 17.05
N ASP A 270 -5.68 24.52 17.68
CA ASP A 270 -5.51 25.98 17.71
C ASP A 270 -4.83 26.50 19.00
N GLU A 271 -4.22 25.64 19.84
CA GLU A 271 -3.34 26.08 20.93
C GLU A 271 -1.86 25.67 20.72
N ASN A 272 -1.08 26.63 20.21
CA ASN A 272 0.38 26.78 20.25
C ASN A 272 1.31 25.91 19.35
N ASP A 273 1.83 26.54 18.29
CA ASP A 273 3.25 26.38 17.94
C ASP A 273 4.10 27.16 18.98
N GLU A 274 5.09 26.50 19.57
CA GLU A 274 6.12 27.00 20.53
C GLU A 274 5.77 26.91 22.02
N ASP A 275 5.79 25.68 22.59
CA ASP A 275 6.58 25.34 23.78
C ASP A 275 6.62 23.80 23.97
N GLU A 276 7.71 23.31 24.54
CA GLU A 276 8.04 21.90 24.75
C GLU A 276 7.11 21.22 25.78
N GLU A 277 6.80 19.94 25.54
CA GLU A 277 6.31 18.96 26.52
C GLU A 277 5.01 19.30 27.25
N ASP A 278 3.88 19.14 26.56
CA ASP A 278 2.66 18.61 27.19
C ASP A 278 1.99 17.67 26.18
N GLU A 279 2.36 16.38 26.25
CA GLU A 279 1.57 15.27 25.71
C GLU A 279 0.28 15.20 26.55
N GLU A 280 -0.66 16.13 26.33
CA GLU A 280 -2.07 15.82 26.58
C GLU A 280 -2.46 14.84 25.48
N ASP A 281 -2.30 13.55 25.80
CA ASP A 281 -2.91 12.45 25.07
C ASP A 281 -4.39 12.81 24.87
N GLU A 282 -4.76 13.26 23.66
CA GLU A 282 -6.11 13.05 23.14
C GLU A 282 -6.39 11.58 23.43
N GLU A 283 -7.32 11.30 24.34
CA GLU A 283 -7.82 9.95 24.60
C GLU A 283 -8.51 9.51 23.30
N VAL A 284 -7.70 9.08 22.33
CA VAL A 284 -8.16 8.41 21.13
C VAL A 284 -9.02 7.29 21.65
N ASP A 285 -10.32 7.33 21.36
CA ASP A 285 -11.25 6.32 21.83
C ASP A 285 -10.68 4.98 21.38
N GLU A 286 -10.15 4.22 22.35
CA GLU A 286 -9.46 2.97 22.07
C GLU A 286 -10.42 2.03 21.34
N GLU A 287 -11.74 2.14 21.56
CA GLU A 287 -12.75 1.37 20.84
C GLU A 287 -12.86 1.82 19.37
N GLU A 288 -12.84 3.12 19.09
CA GLU A 288 -12.86 3.66 17.73
C GLU A 288 -11.57 3.32 16.97
N LEU A 289 -10.40 3.53 17.57
CA LEU A 289 -9.12 3.15 16.98
C LEU A 289 -9.05 1.64 16.75
N ASN A 290 -9.50 0.83 17.71
CA ASN A 290 -9.55 -0.62 17.52
C ASN A 290 -10.55 -1.01 16.42
N ALA A 291 -11.69 -0.32 16.30
CA ALA A 291 -12.66 -0.55 15.23
C ALA A 291 -12.10 -0.13 13.87
N PHE A 292 -11.40 0.99 13.78
CA PHE A 292 -10.69 1.45 12.58
C PHE A 292 -9.58 0.48 12.17
N LEU A 293 -8.75 0.04 13.12
CA LEU A 293 -7.72 -0.97 12.86
C LEU A 293 -8.33 -2.31 12.44
N ASP A 294 -9.44 -2.74 13.05
CA ASP A 294 -10.18 -3.93 12.64
C ASP A 294 -10.80 -3.76 11.22
N ARG A 295 -11.31 -2.57 10.86
CA ARG A 295 -11.79 -2.23 9.51
C ARG A 295 -10.66 -2.32 8.47
N LEU A 296 -9.51 -1.72 8.78
CA LEU A 296 -8.31 -1.72 7.95
C LEU A 296 -7.80 -3.17 7.74
N ASP A 297 -7.83 -3.98 8.80
CA ASP A 297 -7.45 -5.38 8.75
C ASP A 297 -8.40 -6.23 7.91
N ASP A 298 -9.72 -5.96 8.01
CA ASP A 298 -10.80 -6.66 7.29
C ASP A 298 -11.00 -6.11 5.85
N ASP A 299 -10.18 -5.15 5.38
CA ASP A 299 -10.30 -4.42 4.11
C ASP A 299 -11.74 -3.86 3.87
N ALA A 300 -12.47 -3.55 4.95
CA ALA A 300 -13.86 -3.12 4.87
C ALA A 300 -13.91 -1.61 4.54
N PRO A 301 -14.60 -1.19 3.47
CA PRO A 301 -14.68 0.23 3.15
C PRO A 301 -15.53 0.98 4.18
N GLY A 302 -15.22 2.27 4.41
CA GLY A 302 -15.96 3.15 5.31
C GLY A 302 -17.41 3.42 4.85
N PRO A 303 -18.19 4.16 5.67
CA PRO A 303 -19.54 4.57 5.29
C PRO A 303 -19.52 5.51 4.07
N LEU A 304 -20.60 5.51 3.30
CA LEU A 304 -20.79 6.45 2.20
C LEU A 304 -21.36 7.76 2.77
N ARG A 305 -20.70 8.88 2.50
CA ARG A 305 -21.01 10.20 3.09
C ARG A 305 -21.31 11.21 1.99
N GLU A 306 -22.28 12.11 2.20
CA GLU A 306 -22.45 13.27 1.34
C GLU A 306 -21.32 14.27 1.57
N ALA A 307 -20.87 14.93 0.50
CA ALA A 307 -19.82 15.95 0.60
C ALA A 307 -19.96 17.05 -0.45
N VAL A 308 -19.34 18.20 -0.18
CA VAL A 308 -19.12 19.28 -1.14
C VAL A 308 -17.65 19.32 -1.51
N LEU A 309 -17.37 19.21 -2.80
CA LEU A 309 -16.05 19.32 -3.40
C LEU A 309 -15.77 20.77 -3.77
N TYR A 310 -14.68 21.32 -3.23
CA TYR A 310 -14.15 22.64 -3.56
C TYR A 310 -12.91 22.50 -4.48
N GLY A 311 -12.99 23.11 -5.66
CA GLY A 311 -11.94 23.09 -6.68
C GLY A 311 -12.32 22.33 -7.94
N ALA A 312 -11.54 22.53 -9.01
CA ALA A 312 -11.74 21.85 -10.28
C ALA A 312 -10.89 20.56 -10.33
N PRO A 313 -11.47 19.36 -10.15
CA PRO A 313 -10.71 18.12 -10.18
C PRO A 313 -10.17 17.80 -11.59
N TYR A 314 -8.89 17.43 -11.63
CA TYR A 314 -8.20 16.85 -12.78
C TYR A 314 -7.00 16.04 -12.25
N ASP A 315 -6.39 15.19 -13.08
CA ASP A 315 -5.18 14.44 -12.66
C ASP A 315 -4.07 15.39 -12.14
N GLY A 316 -3.71 15.26 -10.86
CA GLY A 316 -2.73 16.13 -10.21
C GLY A 316 -3.30 17.36 -9.49
N ALA A 317 -4.61 17.60 -9.51
CA ALA A 317 -5.24 18.72 -8.80
C ALA A 317 -5.15 18.55 -7.28
N GLU A 318 -5.28 19.66 -6.56
CA GLU A 318 -5.55 19.69 -5.11
C GLU A 318 -7.03 20.09 -4.93
N VAL A 319 -7.69 19.56 -3.90
CA VAL A 319 -9.11 19.75 -3.62
C VAL A 319 -9.36 19.83 -2.12
N VAL A 320 -10.47 20.44 -1.73
CA VAL A 320 -10.97 20.40 -0.34
C VAL A 320 -12.35 19.76 -0.36
N LEU A 321 -12.62 18.89 0.60
CA LEU A 321 -13.89 18.22 0.79
C LEU A 321 -14.49 18.71 2.11
N LEU A 322 -15.76 19.09 2.08
CA LEU A 322 -16.58 19.29 3.26
C LEU A 322 -17.52 18.09 3.34
N THR A 323 -17.27 17.17 4.26
CA THR A 323 -17.91 15.86 4.35
C THR A 323 -18.87 15.80 5.53
N ALA A 324 -19.89 14.95 5.43
CA ALA A 324 -20.62 14.54 6.62
C ALA A 324 -19.67 13.74 7.54
N ASP A 325 -19.95 13.73 8.83
CA ASP A 325 -19.20 12.93 9.79
C ASP A 325 -19.37 11.42 9.53
N GLU A 326 -18.44 10.60 10.02
CA GLU A 326 -18.63 9.14 10.10
C GLU A 326 -19.77 8.80 11.06
N GLU A 327 -19.94 9.59 12.13
CA GLU A 327 -21.04 9.45 13.07
C GLU A 327 -22.35 10.07 12.55
N PRO A 328 -23.50 9.40 12.75
CA PRO A 328 -24.79 9.99 12.43
C PRO A 328 -25.02 11.28 13.21
N ASP A 329 -25.38 12.36 12.51
CA ASP A 329 -25.68 13.69 13.07
C ASP A 329 -24.50 14.45 13.69
N GLY A 330 -23.26 14.00 13.48
CA GLY A 330 -22.04 14.72 13.85
C GLY A 330 -21.80 16.01 13.02
N PRO A 331 -20.94 16.93 13.49
CA PRO A 331 -20.63 18.16 12.77
C PRO A 331 -19.93 17.86 11.44
N PRO A 332 -20.12 18.68 10.40
CA PRO A 332 -19.48 18.46 9.11
C PRO A 332 -17.96 18.66 9.22
N VAL A 333 -17.19 17.73 8.66
CA VAL A 333 -15.73 17.71 8.74
C VAL A 333 -15.11 18.32 7.48
N VAL A 334 -14.03 19.09 7.63
CA VAL A 334 -13.28 19.62 6.50
C VAL A 334 -12.02 18.81 6.26
N GLU A 335 -12.01 18.09 5.14
CA GLU A 335 -10.91 17.26 4.67
C GLU A 335 -10.08 18.00 3.61
N CYS A 336 -8.80 18.25 3.90
CA CYS A 336 -7.85 18.86 2.96
C CYS A 336 -7.02 17.83 2.21
N SER A 337 -6.82 17.99 0.90
CA SER A 337 -5.98 17.06 0.14
C SER A 337 -4.51 17.09 0.58
N THR A 338 -4.01 15.94 1.05
CA THR A 338 -2.59 15.63 1.29
C THR A 338 -1.96 14.85 0.13
N GLY A 339 -2.74 14.54 -0.91
CA GLY A 339 -2.29 13.90 -2.13
C GLY A 339 -2.89 14.58 -3.36
N PRO A 340 -2.25 14.48 -4.53
CA PRO A 340 -2.90 14.90 -5.78
C PRO A 340 -4.11 14.00 -6.09
N VAL A 341 -5.10 14.58 -6.76
CA VAL A 341 -6.23 13.84 -7.35
C VAL A 341 -5.72 12.79 -8.35
N ARG A 342 -6.08 11.53 -8.13
CA ARG A 342 -5.71 10.37 -8.95
C ARG A 342 -6.95 9.78 -9.62
N PRO A 343 -7.18 10.00 -10.93
CA PRO A 343 -8.40 9.55 -11.56
C PRO A 343 -8.47 8.02 -11.72
N VAL A 344 -9.68 7.49 -11.58
CA VAL A 344 -9.97 6.07 -11.78
C VAL A 344 -10.64 5.88 -13.13
N SER A 345 -9.97 5.15 -14.04
CA SER A 345 -10.54 4.82 -15.34
C SER A 345 -11.70 3.82 -15.22
N GLU A 346 -12.72 3.89 -16.07
CA GLU A 346 -13.80 2.89 -16.11
C GLU A 346 -13.29 1.44 -16.22
N GLY A 347 -12.21 1.23 -17.00
CA GLY A 347 -11.61 -0.09 -17.16
C GLY A 347 -10.93 -0.62 -15.88
N ALA A 348 -10.55 0.26 -14.95
CA ALA A 348 -10.10 -0.13 -13.62
C ALA A 348 -11.29 -0.56 -12.76
N VAL A 349 -12.37 0.24 -12.75
CA VAL A 349 -13.62 -0.08 -12.04
C VAL A 349 -14.19 -1.42 -12.49
N ARG A 350 -14.31 -1.66 -13.81
CA ARG A 350 -14.81 -2.93 -14.35
C ARG A 350 -13.93 -4.13 -13.94
N ARG A 351 -12.63 -3.93 -13.78
CA ARG A 351 -11.71 -4.98 -13.31
C ARG A 351 -11.86 -5.23 -11.81
N ALA A 352 -12.03 -4.18 -11.00
CA ALA A 352 -12.30 -4.29 -9.58
C ALA A 352 -13.62 -5.04 -9.32
N LEU A 353 -14.71 -4.62 -9.95
CA LEU A 353 -16.01 -5.30 -9.84
C LEU A 353 -15.97 -6.76 -10.30
N ARG A 354 -15.19 -7.09 -11.35
CA ARG A 354 -14.99 -8.49 -11.77
C ARG A 354 -14.20 -9.31 -10.75
N LYS A 355 -13.25 -8.70 -10.04
CA LYS A 355 -12.47 -9.35 -8.99
C LYS A 355 -13.31 -9.57 -7.74
N GLU A 356 -14.09 -8.57 -7.34
CA GLU A 356 -15.02 -8.66 -6.21
C GLU A 356 -16.05 -9.78 -6.43
N LYS A 357 -16.67 -9.85 -7.62
CA LYS A 357 -17.55 -10.96 -7.99
C LYS A 357 -16.90 -12.34 -7.90
N ARG A 358 -15.58 -12.44 -8.07
CA ARG A 358 -14.83 -13.70 -7.90
C ARG A 358 -14.47 -13.98 -6.44
N ALA A 359 -14.23 -12.95 -5.63
CA ALA A 359 -13.96 -13.08 -4.20
C ALA A 359 -15.21 -13.45 -3.39
N VAL A 360 -16.41 -13.07 -3.86
CA VAL A 360 -17.71 -13.44 -3.25
C VAL A 360 -18.06 -14.93 -3.44
N VAL A 361 -17.27 -15.70 -4.21
CA VAL A 361 -17.41 -17.16 -4.22
C VAL A 361 -17.02 -17.67 -2.83
N ALA A 362 -18.03 -17.98 -2.02
CA ALA A 362 -17.86 -18.49 -0.67
C ALA A 362 -16.86 -19.66 -0.67
N PRO A 363 -15.95 -19.73 0.31
CA PRO A 363 -15.07 -20.88 0.44
C PRO A 363 -15.93 -22.15 0.48
N PRO A 364 -15.52 -23.22 -0.23
CA PRO A 364 -16.34 -24.41 -0.37
C PRO A 364 -16.73 -24.95 1.02
N VAL A 365 -18.03 -25.12 1.25
CA VAL A 365 -18.56 -25.73 2.47
C VAL A 365 -17.93 -27.11 2.62
N PRO A 366 -17.26 -27.38 3.74
CA PRO A 366 -16.55 -28.63 3.86
C PRO A 366 -17.51 -29.82 3.94
N LYS A 367 -17.12 -30.94 3.33
CA LYS A 367 -17.90 -32.17 3.38
C LYS A 367 -17.59 -32.94 4.68
N PRO A 368 -18.57 -33.64 5.26
CA PRO A 368 -18.34 -34.52 6.41
C PRO A 368 -17.27 -35.56 6.06
N GLY A 369 -16.31 -35.78 6.95
CA GLY A 369 -15.21 -36.71 6.76
C GLY A 369 -14.66 -37.23 8.09
N ALA A 370 -13.81 -38.25 8.05
CA ALA A 370 -13.34 -38.92 9.28
C ALA A 370 -12.47 -38.01 10.18
N VAL A 371 -11.45 -37.36 9.62
CA VAL A 371 -10.55 -36.44 10.35
C VAL A 371 -10.08 -35.37 9.37
N ARG A 372 -9.99 -34.11 9.82
CA ARG A 372 -9.49 -33.02 8.97
C ARG A 372 -8.16 -32.49 9.45
N ARG A 373 -7.29 -32.15 8.51
CA ARG A 373 -5.89 -31.79 8.80
C ARG A 373 -5.49 -30.57 7.99
N TRP A 374 -4.92 -29.58 8.67
CA TRP A 374 -4.29 -28.41 8.07
C TRP A 374 -2.82 -28.37 8.46
N ARG A 375 -1.97 -27.91 7.56
CA ARG A 375 -0.52 -27.82 7.70
C ARG A 375 -0.04 -26.50 7.13
N ALA A 376 1.15 -26.09 7.56
CA ALA A 376 1.91 -25.02 6.90
C ALA A 376 1.91 -25.20 5.38
N GLY A 377 1.50 -24.15 4.68
CA GLY A 377 1.39 -24.10 3.23
C GLY A 377 2.68 -23.61 2.58
N TRP A 378 2.67 -23.55 1.25
CA TRP A 378 3.79 -22.97 0.49
C TRP A 378 4.18 -21.53 0.90
N PRO A 379 3.28 -20.63 1.38
CA PRO A 379 3.67 -19.29 1.81
C PRO A 379 4.60 -19.37 3.03
N ASP A 380 4.27 -20.23 4.00
CA ASP A 380 5.06 -20.44 5.22
C ASP A 380 6.47 -20.93 4.91
N TRP A 381 6.59 -21.86 3.94
CA TRP A 381 7.88 -22.32 3.44
C TRP A 381 8.67 -21.22 2.74
N LEU A 382 8.01 -20.38 1.95
CA LEU A 382 8.65 -19.30 1.20
C LEU A 382 9.13 -18.18 2.12
N SER A 383 8.32 -17.79 3.11
CA SER A 383 8.70 -16.85 4.16
C SER A 383 9.88 -17.37 4.97
N ALA A 384 9.84 -18.63 5.39
CA ALA A 384 10.94 -19.25 6.12
C ALA A 384 12.23 -19.30 5.28
N THR A 385 12.12 -19.64 3.99
CA THR A 385 13.26 -19.64 3.07
C THR A 385 13.83 -18.23 2.88
N ALA A 386 12.99 -17.21 2.73
CA ALA A 386 13.43 -15.82 2.60
C ALA A 386 14.19 -15.33 3.84
N VAL A 387 13.69 -15.65 5.05
CA VAL A 387 14.38 -15.33 6.31
C VAL A 387 15.73 -16.05 6.40
N VAL A 388 15.80 -17.33 6.01
CA VAL A 388 17.06 -18.11 5.98
C VAL A 388 18.06 -17.52 5.00
N LEU A 389 17.63 -17.14 3.79
CA LEU A 389 18.49 -16.52 2.79
C LEU A 389 18.99 -15.14 3.24
N TRP A 390 18.12 -14.33 3.84
CA TRP A 390 18.50 -13.02 4.38
C TRP A 390 19.50 -13.13 5.54
N ALA A 391 19.25 -14.06 6.47
CA ALA A 391 20.17 -14.37 7.57
C ALA A 391 21.52 -14.92 7.07
N GLY A 392 21.49 -15.78 6.05
CA GLY A 392 22.69 -16.32 5.41
C GLY A 392 23.53 -15.25 4.73
N GLN A 393 22.89 -14.29 4.06
CA GLN A 393 23.57 -13.14 3.46
C GLN A 393 24.31 -12.29 4.51
N TRP A 394 23.66 -12.01 5.64
CA TRP A 394 24.25 -11.28 6.76
C TRP A 394 25.44 -12.02 7.38
N ALA A 395 25.33 -13.35 7.54
CA ALA A 395 26.43 -14.16 8.02
C ALA A 395 27.60 -14.25 7.02
N TRP A 396 27.33 -14.09 5.72
CA TRP A 396 28.34 -14.08 4.65
C TRP A 396 29.10 -12.76 4.58
N SER A 397 28.46 -11.63 4.87
CA SER A 397 29.09 -10.31 4.78
C SER A 397 30.04 -9.99 5.93
N GLU A 398 29.97 -10.73 7.04
CA GLU A 398 30.73 -10.44 8.26
C GLU A 398 31.96 -11.35 8.40
N THR A 399 33.10 -10.78 8.82
CA THR A 399 34.36 -11.53 9.01
C THR A 399 34.78 -11.57 10.49
N GLY A 400 35.56 -12.59 10.88
CA GLY A 400 36.12 -12.71 12.24
C GLY A 400 35.20 -13.35 13.27
N VAL A 401 35.41 -13.06 14.57
CA VAL A 401 34.73 -13.71 15.70
C VAL A 401 33.22 -13.41 15.73
N TRP A 402 32.81 -12.25 15.22
CA TRP A 402 31.42 -11.84 15.12
C TRP A 402 30.59 -12.72 14.17
N ARG A 403 31.20 -13.30 13.14
CA ARG A 403 30.56 -14.32 12.27
C ARG A 403 30.04 -15.51 13.07
N TRP A 404 30.78 -15.97 14.08
CA TRP A 404 30.39 -17.11 14.91
C TRP A 404 29.32 -16.75 15.92
N VAL A 405 29.41 -15.58 16.56
CA VAL A 405 28.42 -15.11 17.54
C VAL A 405 27.08 -14.81 16.86
N LEU A 406 27.10 -14.05 15.77
CA LEU A 406 25.90 -13.73 14.98
C LEU A 406 25.37 -14.97 14.26
N GLY A 407 26.23 -15.79 13.69
CA GLY A 407 25.86 -17.05 13.04
C GLY A 407 25.17 -18.03 14.01
N ALA A 408 25.64 -18.12 15.26
CA ALA A 408 25.01 -18.94 16.30
C ALA A 408 23.68 -18.35 16.80
N ALA A 409 23.59 -17.03 16.97
CA ALA A 409 22.35 -16.36 17.33
C ALA A 409 21.28 -16.52 16.22
N LEU A 410 21.67 -16.36 14.95
CA LEU A 410 20.83 -16.59 13.78
C LEU A 410 20.44 -18.06 13.63
N ALA A 411 21.34 -19.01 13.96
CA ALA A 411 21.02 -20.43 13.98
C ALA A 411 19.89 -20.72 14.98
N LEU A 412 20.01 -20.17 16.19
CA LEU A 412 19.06 -20.38 17.28
C LEU A 412 17.70 -19.76 16.93
N CYS A 413 17.68 -18.49 16.54
CA CYS A 413 16.48 -17.78 16.15
C CYS A 413 15.84 -18.40 14.90
N GLY A 414 16.64 -18.70 13.87
CA GLY A 414 16.18 -19.30 12.62
C GLY A 414 15.58 -20.69 12.84
N ALA A 415 16.24 -21.58 13.57
CA ALA A 415 15.72 -22.92 13.85
C ALA A 415 14.42 -22.86 14.67
N TRP A 416 14.33 -21.94 15.63
CA TRP A 416 13.11 -21.73 16.41
C TRP A 416 11.96 -21.20 15.53
N LEU A 417 12.22 -20.18 14.73
CA LEU A 417 11.25 -19.57 13.82
C LEU A 417 10.78 -20.56 12.73
N LEU A 418 11.69 -21.32 12.11
CA LEU A 418 11.37 -22.37 11.14
C LEU A 418 10.47 -23.44 11.75
N THR A 419 10.76 -23.86 12.98
CA THR A 419 9.94 -24.84 13.70
C THR A 419 8.54 -24.29 13.94
N TYR A 420 8.43 -23.02 14.31
CA TYR A 420 7.15 -22.35 14.59
C TYR A 420 6.33 -22.11 13.32
N CYS A 421 6.93 -21.55 12.28
CA CYS A 421 6.25 -21.15 11.05
C CYS A 421 5.94 -22.32 10.11
N VAL A 422 6.77 -23.38 10.09
CA VAL A 422 6.62 -24.50 9.13
C VAL A 422 6.14 -25.78 9.81
N GLY A 423 6.41 -25.94 11.11
CA GLY A 423 6.06 -27.15 11.86
C GLY A 423 4.61 -27.21 12.33
N TRP A 424 3.85 -26.11 12.21
CA TRP A 424 2.49 -26.07 12.73
C TRP A 424 1.55 -27.00 11.96
N ARG A 425 0.65 -27.63 12.71
CA ARG A 425 -0.39 -28.51 12.20
C ARG A 425 -1.60 -28.41 13.10
N ILE A 426 -2.76 -28.23 12.48
CA ILE A 426 -4.06 -28.26 13.16
C ILE A 426 -4.78 -29.52 12.69
N THR A 427 -5.31 -30.30 13.62
CA THR A 427 -6.15 -31.45 13.29
C THR A 427 -7.48 -31.36 14.01
N ALA A 428 -8.57 -31.47 13.26
CA ALA A 428 -9.93 -31.49 13.77
C ALA A 428 -10.44 -32.94 13.85
N ASP A 429 -10.98 -33.32 14.99
CA ASP A 429 -11.67 -34.58 15.23
C ASP A 429 -13.05 -34.36 15.86
N SER A 430 -13.73 -35.44 16.22
CA SER A 430 -15.06 -35.37 16.86
C SER A 430 -15.06 -34.70 18.23
N ALA A 431 -13.90 -34.64 18.92
CA ALA A 431 -13.77 -34.07 20.26
C ALA A 431 -13.39 -32.58 20.24
N GLY A 432 -12.64 -32.14 19.22
CA GLY A 432 -12.19 -30.76 19.12
C GLY A 432 -11.06 -30.53 18.12
N LEU A 433 -10.30 -29.48 18.39
CA LEU A 433 -9.11 -29.08 17.65
C LEU A 433 -7.86 -29.45 18.45
N TRP A 434 -6.90 -30.05 17.77
CA TRP A 434 -5.58 -30.37 18.31
C TRP A 434 -4.51 -29.53 17.60
N PHE A 435 -3.62 -28.95 18.40
CA PHE A 435 -2.52 -28.09 17.96
C PHE A 435 -1.19 -28.74 18.31
N ASN A 436 -0.31 -28.85 17.32
CA ASN A 436 1.07 -29.25 17.57
C ASN A 436 1.84 -28.08 18.19
N GLY A 437 2.32 -28.25 19.42
CA GLY A 437 3.26 -27.33 20.04
C GLY A 437 4.68 -27.88 20.06
N VAL A 438 5.67 -26.98 20.22
CA VAL A 438 7.09 -27.37 20.30
C VAL A 438 7.34 -28.32 21.48
N ARG A 439 6.67 -28.08 22.62
CA ARG A 439 6.88 -28.81 23.87
C ARG A 439 5.72 -29.71 24.28
N ARG A 440 4.47 -29.32 24.01
CA ARG A 440 3.25 -30.07 24.33
C ARG A 440 2.18 -29.86 23.25
N THR A 441 1.42 -30.90 22.93
CA THR A 441 0.20 -30.78 22.12
C THR A 441 -0.89 -30.10 22.95
N GLN A 442 -1.59 -29.12 22.37
CA GLN A 442 -2.73 -28.47 23.02
C GLN A 442 -4.05 -28.95 22.39
N HIS A 443 -5.10 -29.06 23.20
CA HIS A 443 -6.43 -29.51 22.77
C HIS A 443 -7.50 -28.50 23.20
N VAL A 444 -8.37 -28.13 22.28
CA VAL A 444 -9.53 -27.27 22.50
C VAL A 444 -10.77 -27.99 22.01
N ALA A 445 -11.69 -28.31 22.92
CA ALA A 445 -12.97 -28.92 22.56
C ALA A 445 -13.87 -27.91 21.83
N TRP A 446 -14.73 -28.39 20.92
CA TRP A 446 -15.60 -27.55 20.07
C TRP A 446 -16.43 -26.52 20.86
N ASP A 447 -16.93 -26.89 22.04
CA ASP A 447 -17.79 -26.04 22.88
C ASP A 447 -17.02 -24.91 23.60
N HIS A 448 -15.69 -24.99 23.64
CA HIS A 448 -14.83 -24.00 24.30
C HIS A 448 -14.19 -23.01 23.32
N ILE A 449 -14.44 -23.14 22.02
CA ILE A 449 -13.92 -22.22 21.01
C ILE A 449 -14.67 -20.88 21.15
N ARG A 450 -13.92 -19.78 21.33
CA ARG A 450 -14.49 -18.43 21.45
C ARG A 450 -14.42 -17.70 20.12
N ILE A 451 -13.21 -17.63 19.53
CA ILE A 451 -12.94 -16.88 18.31
C ILE A 451 -11.95 -17.68 17.45
N VAL A 452 -12.23 -17.79 16.16
CA VAL A 452 -11.29 -18.28 15.14
C VAL A 452 -11.22 -17.18 14.07
N ARG A 453 -10.14 -16.40 14.07
CA ARG A 453 -10.00 -15.24 13.17
C ARG A 453 -8.61 -15.26 12.53
N CYS A 454 -8.54 -14.91 11.25
CA CYS A 454 -7.29 -14.54 10.62
C CYS A 454 -7.18 -13.01 10.76
N LYS A 455 -6.27 -12.49 11.61
CA LYS A 455 -6.04 -11.04 11.78
C LYS A 455 -4.69 -10.71 11.14
N GLY A 456 -4.67 -9.85 10.12
CA GLY A 456 -3.45 -9.51 9.39
C GLY A 456 -2.71 -10.74 8.85
N ASN A 457 -1.47 -10.92 9.33
CA ASN A 457 -0.54 -12.02 9.04
C ASN A 457 -0.66 -13.22 9.99
N GLU A 458 -1.62 -13.19 10.92
CA GLU A 458 -1.74 -14.17 11.98
C GLU A 458 -3.07 -14.93 11.93
N LEU A 459 -2.99 -16.26 12.06
CA LEU A 459 -4.14 -17.09 12.38
C LEU A 459 -4.26 -17.18 13.90
N LYS A 460 -5.30 -16.57 14.48
CA LYS A 460 -5.57 -16.56 15.92
C LYS A 460 -6.74 -17.47 16.27
N ILE A 461 -6.52 -18.36 17.23
CA ILE A 461 -7.55 -19.23 17.79
C ILE A 461 -7.56 -19.06 19.30
N ASP A 462 -8.70 -18.60 19.82
CA ASP A 462 -8.91 -18.34 21.24
C ASP A 462 -9.98 -19.26 21.83
N SER A 463 -9.80 -19.60 23.12
CA SER A 463 -10.69 -20.50 23.86
C SER A 463 -11.20 -19.87 25.15
N ARG A 464 -12.39 -20.26 25.59
CA ARG A 464 -13.00 -19.79 26.85
C ARG A 464 -12.30 -20.28 28.13
N ARG A 465 -11.24 -21.11 28.03
CA ARG A 465 -10.51 -21.63 29.20
C ARG A 465 -9.32 -20.76 29.53
N ALA A 466 -9.25 -20.29 30.78
CA ALA A 466 -8.09 -19.56 31.33
C ALA A 466 -6.75 -20.33 31.25
N THR A 467 -6.79 -21.66 31.09
CA THR A 467 -5.60 -22.51 30.99
C THR A 467 -5.05 -22.68 29.57
N PHE A 468 -5.74 -22.16 28.55
CA PHE A 468 -5.26 -22.18 27.17
C PHE A 468 -4.64 -20.82 26.83
N ALA A 469 -3.31 -20.77 26.76
CA ALA A 469 -2.63 -19.62 26.17
C ALA A 469 -3.01 -19.53 24.69
N GLN A 470 -3.43 -18.33 24.25
CA GLN A 470 -3.80 -18.01 22.88
C GLN A 470 -2.85 -18.66 21.87
N TRP A 471 -3.40 -19.36 20.88
CA TRP A 471 -2.61 -19.95 19.80
C TRP A 471 -2.58 -19.01 18.60
N SER A 472 -1.38 -18.63 18.16
CA SER A 472 -1.15 -17.85 16.95
C SER A 472 -0.21 -18.58 16.01
N ALA A 473 -0.43 -18.47 14.71
CA ALA A 473 0.58 -18.81 13.70
C ALA A 473 0.79 -17.59 12.82
N PHE A 474 2.05 -17.25 12.56
CA PHE A 474 2.43 -16.11 11.72
C PHE A 474 2.80 -16.59 10.32
N THR A 475 2.48 -15.79 9.30
CA THR A 475 2.91 -16.03 7.91
C THR A 475 3.09 -14.71 7.19
N LEU A 476 4.08 -14.61 6.29
CA LEU A 476 4.25 -13.39 5.51
C LEU A 476 3.21 -13.40 4.39
N ARG A 477 2.18 -12.56 4.50
CA ARG A 477 1.14 -12.50 3.49
C ARG A 477 1.49 -11.52 2.39
N TRP A 478 1.23 -11.94 1.15
CA TRP A 478 1.30 -11.05 -0.01
C TRP A 478 -0.11 -10.86 -0.55
N ARG A 479 -0.94 -10.13 0.21
CA ARG A 479 -2.36 -9.85 -0.11
C ARG A 479 -2.55 -9.33 -1.55
N TRP A 480 -1.62 -8.53 -2.07
CA TRP A 480 -1.66 -8.07 -3.47
C TRP A 480 -1.51 -9.21 -4.48
N LEU A 481 -0.57 -10.13 -4.25
CA LEU A 481 -0.30 -11.26 -5.15
C LEU A 481 -1.44 -12.30 -5.07
N GLU A 482 -1.91 -12.59 -3.87
CA GLU A 482 -3.09 -13.44 -3.58
C GLU A 482 -4.33 -12.91 -4.32
N ARG A 483 -4.63 -11.60 -4.20
CA ARG A 483 -5.71 -10.92 -4.92
C ARG A 483 -5.50 -10.88 -6.44
N ARG A 484 -4.24 -10.85 -6.91
CA ARG A 484 -3.92 -10.87 -8.35
C ARG A 484 -4.10 -12.26 -8.96
N LEU A 485 -3.76 -13.31 -8.22
CA LEU A 485 -3.86 -14.71 -8.66
C LEU A 485 -5.23 -15.34 -8.35
N GLY A 486 -6.06 -14.70 -7.52
CA GLY A 486 -7.37 -15.21 -7.12
C GLY A 486 -7.27 -16.44 -6.21
N VAL A 487 -6.20 -16.53 -5.42
CA VAL A 487 -5.93 -17.65 -4.52
C VAL A 487 -6.31 -17.22 -3.10
N VAL A 488 -7.19 -17.98 -2.45
CA VAL A 488 -7.54 -17.77 -1.03
C VAL A 488 -6.36 -18.24 -0.18
N HIS A 489 -5.90 -17.39 0.76
CA HIS A 489 -4.76 -17.74 1.60
C HIS A 489 -5.08 -19.00 2.43
N PRO A 490 -4.12 -19.93 2.61
CA PRO A 490 -4.34 -21.14 3.41
C PRO A 490 -4.95 -20.86 4.80
N TYR A 491 -4.55 -19.76 5.46
CA TYR A 491 -5.06 -19.39 6.78
C TYR A 491 -6.51 -18.92 6.76
N GLU A 492 -6.92 -18.14 5.75
CA GLU A 492 -8.32 -17.71 5.60
C GLU A 492 -9.22 -18.91 5.33
N ARG A 493 -8.75 -19.85 4.50
CA ARG A 493 -9.45 -21.10 4.26
C ARG A 493 -9.59 -21.93 5.54
N VAL A 494 -8.52 -22.06 6.32
CA VAL A 494 -8.53 -22.78 7.60
C VAL A 494 -9.53 -22.13 8.57
N ALA A 495 -9.47 -20.80 8.72
CA ALA A 495 -10.37 -20.05 9.60
C ALA A 495 -11.84 -20.19 9.18
N ALA A 496 -12.13 -20.06 7.88
CA ALA A 496 -13.48 -20.21 7.35
C ALA A 496 -14.02 -21.64 7.52
N GLU A 497 -13.19 -22.66 7.28
CA GLU A 497 -13.56 -24.06 7.45
C GLU A 497 -13.82 -24.43 8.92
N ILE A 498 -12.97 -23.97 9.84
CA ILE A 498 -13.17 -24.18 11.29
C ILE A 498 -14.40 -23.42 11.78
N THR A 499 -14.61 -22.19 11.32
CA THR A 499 -15.80 -21.38 11.66
C THR A 499 -17.07 -22.04 11.16
N ALA A 500 -17.05 -22.63 9.96
CA ALA A 500 -18.17 -23.41 9.43
C ALA A 500 -18.49 -24.63 10.30
N MET A 501 -17.48 -25.41 10.71
CA MET A 501 -17.66 -26.57 11.62
C MET A 501 -18.08 -26.18 13.05
N TRP A 502 -17.70 -24.99 13.50
CA TRP A 502 -18.14 -24.46 14.79
C TRP A 502 -19.62 -24.07 14.75
N LYS A 503 -20.05 -23.36 13.70
CA LYS A 503 -21.45 -22.91 13.51
C LYS A 503 -22.41 -24.05 13.12
N ASP A 504 -21.94 -25.02 12.34
CA ASP A 504 -22.74 -26.15 11.86
C ASP A 504 -22.18 -27.49 12.38
N PRO A 505 -22.83 -28.11 13.39
CA PRO A 505 -22.40 -29.39 13.95
C PRO A 505 -22.44 -30.56 12.96
N GLU A 506 -23.29 -30.53 11.93
CA GLU A 506 -23.42 -31.63 10.96
C GLU A 506 -22.20 -31.77 10.05
N VAL A 507 -21.40 -30.70 9.96
CA VAL A 507 -20.21 -30.62 9.12
C VAL A 507 -18.95 -31.07 9.88
N ARG A 508 -19.07 -31.39 11.18
CA ARG A 508 -17.94 -31.80 12.03
C ARG A 508 -17.39 -33.19 11.64
N PRO A 509 -16.09 -33.44 11.85
CA PRO A 509 -15.53 -34.77 11.64
C PRO A 509 -16.10 -35.79 12.62
N THR A 510 -16.40 -37.01 12.16
CA THR A 510 -16.99 -38.08 12.98
C THR A 510 -15.98 -39.10 13.51
N GLY A 511 -14.74 -39.08 13.00
CA GLY A 511 -13.67 -39.99 13.43
C GLY A 511 -12.81 -39.43 14.56
N GLY A 512 -12.29 -40.33 15.39
CA GLY A 512 -11.31 -40.01 16.43
C GLY A 512 -9.87 -40.16 15.94
N ILE A 513 -8.97 -39.29 16.41
CA ILE A 513 -7.53 -39.36 16.09
C ILE A 513 -6.84 -40.42 16.94
N ASP A 514 -5.96 -41.23 16.33
CA ASP A 514 -5.12 -42.22 17.03
C ASP A 514 -4.12 -41.57 17.99
N ALA A 515 -3.89 -42.20 19.15
CA ALA A 515 -3.03 -41.68 20.21
C ALA A 515 -1.58 -41.39 19.76
N ARG A 516 -1.03 -42.15 18.79
CA ARG A 516 0.30 -41.92 18.22
C ARG A 516 0.38 -40.67 17.34
N GLU A 517 -0.74 -40.22 16.78
CA GLU A 517 -0.80 -38.99 16.01
C GLU A 517 -0.99 -37.75 16.89
N ARG A 518 -1.44 -37.92 18.15
CA ARG A 518 -1.66 -36.83 19.13
C ARG A 518 -0.37 -36.26 19.73
N ASP A 519 0.71 -37.03 19.84
CA ASP A 519 1.97 -36.59 20.51
C ASP A 519 3.14 -36.36 19.54
N ARG A 520 2.90 -35.60 18.47
CA ARG A 520 3.98 -35.16 17.56
C ARG A 520 4.59 -33.84 18.04
N ARG A 521 5.60 -33.95 18.88
CA ARG A 521 6.39 -32.81 19.36
C ARG A 521 7.37 -32.35 18.28
N LEU A 522 7.52 -31.03 18.13
CA LEU A 522 8.34 -30.44 17.06
C LEU A 522 9.82 -30.27 17.45
N TRP A 523 10.17 -30.38 18.74
CA TRP A 523 11.56 -30.22 19.23
C TRP A 523 12.62 -31.09 18.53
N PRO A 524 12.36 -32.34 18.08
CA PRO A 524 13.38 -33.13 17.38
C PRO A 524 13.77 -32.52 16.02
N VAL A 525 12.82 -31.85 15.37
CA VAL A 525 13.06 -31.15 14.10
C VAL A 525 13.91 -29.91 14.31
N THR A 526 13.63 -29.14 15.37
CA THR A 526 14.44 -27.99 15.77
C THR A 526 15.89 -28.39 16.03
N LEU A 527 16.10 -29.51 16.73
CA LEU A 527 17.43 -30.03 17.04
C LEU A 527 18.18 -30.46 15.76
N ALA A 528 17.50 -31.12 14.82
CA ALA A 528 18.10 -31.50 13.54
C ALA A 528 18.48 -30.27 12.68
N LEU A 529 17.64 -29.23 12.67
CA LEU A 529 17.92 -27.98 11.96
C LEU A 529 19.12 -27.23 12.55
N LEU A 530 19.22 -27.18 13.88
CA LEU A 530 20.39 -26.61 14.58
C LEU A 530 21.67 -27.36 14.20
N LEU A 531 21.65 -28.70 14.22
CA LEU A 531 22.80 -29.51 13.84
C LEU A 531 23.21 -29.27 12.38
N ALA A 532 22.26 -29.24 11.45
CA ALA A 532 22.53 -28.96 10.04
C ALA A 532 23.15 -27.56 9.85
N TRP A 533 22.62 -26.54 10.53
CA TRP A 533 23.17 -25.18 10.45
C TRP A 533 24.58 -25.08 11.04
N THR A 534 24.83 -25.71 12.18
CA THR A 534 26.18 -25.75 12.77
C THR A 534 27.19 -26.46 11.86
N ALA A 535 26.76 -27.51 11.16
CA ALA A 535 27.61 -28.19 10.17
C ALA A 535 27.90 -27.27 8.97
N VAL A 536 26.92 -26.51 8.48
CA VAL A 536 27.13 -25.52 7.40
C VAL A 536 28.09 -24.42 7.82
N LEU A 537 27.92 -23.85 9.02
CA LEU A 537 28.84 -22.82 9.54
C LEU A 537 30.28 -23.35 9.71
N TYR A 538 30.44 -24.62 10.07
CA TYR A 538 31.74 -25.25 10.29
C TYR A 538 32.44 -25.72 9.00
N LEU A 539 31.68 -26.19 8.01
CA LEU A 539 32.21 -26.73 6.75
C LEU A 539 32.45 -25.65 5.68
N MET A 540 31.90 -24.46 5.85
CA MET A 540 32.11 -23.32 4.95
C MET A 540 33.33 -22.50 5.40
N PRO A 541 34.29 -22.19 4.51
CA PRO A 541 35.50 -21.42 4.83
C PRO A 541 35.20 -19.98 5.29
#